data_AF-A0A963NX91-F1
#
_entry.id   AF-A0A963NX91-F1
#
_cell.length_a   1.000
_cell.length_b   1.000
_cell.length_c   1.000
_cell.angle_alpha   90.00
_cell.angle_beta   90.00
_cell.angle_gamma   90.00
#
_symmetry.space_group_name_H-M   'P 1'
#
loop_
_entity.id
_entity.type
_entity.pdbx_description
1 polymer ?
#
loop_
_entity_poly.entity_id
_entity_poly.type
_entity_poly.pdbx_seq_one_letter_code
_entity_poly.pdbx_strand_id
1 'polypeptide(L)'
;FNYPAQSQLRSLADWPTFGAYTHFCSNSCAAWSSSALDEIGGFPPTLVSEETIAAARLLERGHRIAYVAEATVHHSHSSGLVADFRRQFDIGHARRPYRHLLLGRERDEARGLAYTKGLLATLAREAPGLLPYALLHTAGRYAGYRLGLGGARLPRRLKALMSGQDFYWRRPAGTLAGAG
;
A
#
# COMPACT_ATOMS: atom_id res chain seq x y z
N PHE A 1 6.71 -8.51 9.94
CA PHE A 1 5.83 -8.48 8.75
C PHE A 1 6.44 -7.76 7.57
N ASN A 2 6.88 -6.49 7.66
CA ASN A 2 7.48 -5.76 6.52
C ASN A 2 8.98 -5.43 6.63
N TYR A 3 9.54 -5.45 7.84
CA TYR A 3 10.96 -5.15 8.09
C TYR A 3 11.56 -6.29 8.91
N PRO A 4 11.92 -7.42 8.25
CA PRO A 4 12.57 -8.53 8.93
C PRO A 4 14.02 -8.17 9.33
N ALA A 5 14.59 -8.91 10.28
CA ALA A 5 15.98 -8.72 10.70
C ALA A 5 17.01 -9.19 9.65
N GLN A 6 16.57 -9.96 8.65
CA GLN A 6 17.42 -10.51 7.61
C GLN A 6 17.22 -9.75 6.30
N SER A 7 18.32 -9.35 5.67
CA SER A 7 18.36 -8.77 4.33
C SER A 7 17.88 -9.78 3.29
N GLN A 8 17.26 -9.28 2.21
CA GLN A 8 16.59 -10.11 1.20
C GLN A 8 16.78 -9.52 -0.19
N LEU A 9 17.07 -10.39 -1.17
CA LEU A 9 16.96 -10.04 -2.58
C LEU A 9 15.73 -10.75 -3.13
N ARG A 10 14.77 -9.99 -3.68
CA ARG A 10 13.50 -10.52 -4.16
C ARG A 10 13.32 -10.24 -5.63
N SER A 11 12.90 -11.26 -6.35
CA SER A 11 12.49 -11.24 -7.74
C SER A 11 11.02 -11.69 -7.84
N LEU A 12 10.44 -11.61 -9.03
CA LEU A 12 9.09 -12.10 -9.25
C LEU A 12 8.96 -13.61 -8.99
N ALA A 13 10.04 -14.38 -9.16
CA ALA A 13 10.08 -15.81 -8.90
C ALA A 13 9.87 -16.15 -7.42
N ASP A 14 10.13 -15.21 -6.51
CA ASP A 14 9.98 -15.40 -5.07
C ASP A 14 8.54 -15.15 -4.57
N TRP A 15 7.59 -14.92 -5.48
CA TRP A 15 6.17 -14.77 -5.17
C TRP A 15 5.59 -15.91 -4.32
N PRO A 16 5.87 -17.21 -4.59
CA PRO A 16 5.34 -18.30 -3.76
C PRO A 16 5.77 -18.21 -2.29
N THR A 17 6.93 -17.59 -2.03
CA THR A 17 7.49 -17.44 -0.67
C THR A 17 6.96 -16.19 0.02
N PHE A 18 6.87 -15.06 -0.69
CA PHE A 18 6.61 -13.75 -0.09
C PHE A 18 5.20 -13.20 -0.38
N GLY A 19 4.49 -13.73 -1.37
CA GLY A 19 3.19 -13.24 -1.83
C GLY A 19 3.23 -11.75 -2.19
N ALA A 20 2.19 -11.00 -1.81
CA ALA A 20 2.16 -9.55 -2.00
C ALA A 20 3.34 -8.79 -1.35
N TYR A 21 4.10 -9.40 -0.43
CA TYR A 21 5.32 -8.76 0.06
C TYR A 21 6.37 -8.60 -1.03
N THR A 22 6.42 -9.44 -2.07
CA THR A 22 7.47 -9.40 -3.11
C THR A 22 7.67 -8.00 -3.69
N HIS A 23 6.61 -7.23 -3.90
CA HIS A 23 6.67 -5.86 -4.43
C HIS A 23 6.80 -4.75 -3.36
N PHE A 24 6.94 -5.09 -2.08
CA PHE A 24 7.02 -4.12 -1.00
C PHE A 24 8.28 -3.25 -1.12
N CYS A 25 8.12 -1.93 -1.16
CA CYS A 25 9.19 -0.95 -1.03
C CYS A 25 8.67 0.17 -0.11
N SER A 26 9.46 0.60 0.88
CA SER A 26 8.97 1.56 1.88
C SER A 26 8.78 2.98 1.35
N ASN A 27 9.34 3.28 0.17
CA ASN A 27 9.56 4.62 -0.41
C ASN A 27 10.45 5.53 0.44
N SER A 28 10.12 5.71 1.73
CA SER A 28 10.77 6.67 2.64
C SER A 28 12.26 6.38 2.89
N CYS A 29 12.70 5.14 2.64
CA CYS A 29 14.12 4.77 2.62
C CYS A 29 14.33 3.76 1.49
N ALA A 30 14.50 4.30 0.28
CA ALA A 30 14.70 3.51 -0.93
C ALA A 30 15.63 4.25 -1.89
N ALA A 31 16.41 3.48 -2.65
CA ALA A 31 17.17 3.96 -3.80
C ALA A 31 16.69 3.22 -5.04
N TRP A 32 16.60 3.94 -6.16
CA TRP A 32 16.10 3.41 -7.42
C TRP A 32 17.15 3.65 -8.51
N SER A 33 17.33 2.67 -9.40
CA SER A 33 18.15 2.86 -10.59
C SER A 33 17.40 3.73 -11.59
N SER A 34 18.02 4.83 -12.05
CA SER A 34 17.44 5.70 -13.07
C SER A 34 17.13 4.94 -14.36
N SER A 35 18.06 4.12 -14.84
CA SER A 35 17.85 3.35 -16.08
C SER A 35 16.68 2.36 -15.96
N ALA A 36 16.54 1.71 -14.80
CA ALA A 36 15.43 0.80 -14.57
C ALA A 36 14.09 1.55 -14.52
N LEU A 37 14.04 2.72 -13.88
CA LEU A 37 12.84 3.56 -13.88
C LEU A 37 12.49 4.03 -15.30
N ASP A 38 13.48 4.41 -16.11
CA ASP A 38 13.26 4.82 -17.50
C ASP A 38 12.60 3.69 -18.33
N GLU A 39 12.98 2.43 -18.11
CA GLU A 39 12.38 1.26 -18.80
C GLU A 39 10.87 1.08 -18.55
N ILE A 40 10.35 1.62 -17.44
CA ILE A 40 8.93 1.57 -17.06
C ILE A 40 8.21 2.92 -17.20
N GLY A 41 8.90 3.95 -17.71
CA GLY A 41 8.39 5.31 -17.86
C GLY A 41 8.27 6.09 -16.55
N GLY A 42 9.10 5.75 -15.55
CA GLY A 42 9.12 6.38 -14.23
C GLY A 42 7.97 5.96 -13.32
N PHE A 43 7.75 6.75 -12.26
CA PHE A 43 6.64 6.56 -11.33
C PHE A 43 5.32 7.00 -11.98
N PRO A 44 4.27 6.15 -11.96
CA PRO A 44 2.99 6.52 -12.55
C PRO A 44 2.28 7.60 -11.70
N PRO A 45 1.54 8.52 -12.33
CA PRO A 45 0.74 9.49 -11.60
C PRO A 45 -0.47 8.80 -10.95
N THR A 46 -0.37 8.49 -9.66
CA THR A 46 -1.44 7.90 -8.86
C THR A 46 -1.72 8.73 -7.61
N LEU A 47 -2.85 8.44 -6.96
CA LEU A 47 -3.21 9.13 -5.72
C LEU A 47 -2.21 8.82 -4.59
N VAL A 48 -1.81 7.56 -4.51
CA VAL A 48 -0.83 6.98 -3.57
C VAL A 48 -0.25 5.70 -4.21
N SER A 49 0.76 5.12 -3.57
CA SER A 49 1.32 3.80 -3.91
C SER A 49 2.01 3.72 -5.28
N GLU A 50 2.47 4.85 -5.80
CA GLU A 50 3.27 4.96 -7.02
C GLU A 50 4.53 4.09 -6.94
N GLU A 51 5.16 3.99 -5.77
CA GLU A 51 6.34 3.16 -5.53
C GLU A 51 6.02 1.68 -5.65
N THR A 52 4.87 1.25 -5.12
CA THR A 52 4.46 -0.15 -5.15
C THR A 52 4.16 -0.57 -6.59
N ILE A 53 3.57 0.33 -7.38
CA ILE A 53 3.28 0.09 -8.79
C ILE A 53 4.58 0.05 -9.61
N ALA A 54 5.50 0.98 -9.38
CA ALA A 54 6.81 0.96 -10.03
C ALA A 54 7.58 -0.33 -9.70
N ALA A 55 7.64 -0.71 -8.43
CA ALA A 55 8.24 -1.97 -7.98
C ALA A 55 7.63 -3.19 -8.70
N ALA A 56 6.30 -3.27 -8.77
CA ALA A 56 5.62 -4.37 -9.47
C ALA A 56 5.93 -4.41 -10.97
N ARG A 57 5.96 -3.25 -11.66
CA ARG A 57 6.34 -3.17 -13.08
C ARG A 57 7.79 -3.61 -13.32
N LEU A 58 8.72 -3.17 -12.47
CA LEU A 58 10.13 -3.56 -12.55
C LEU A 58 10.29 -5.08 -12.37
N LEU A 59 9.58 -5.67 -11.40
CA LEU A 59 9.58 -7.12 -11.20
C LEU A 59 9.06 -7.89 -12.42
N GLU A 60 8.02 -7.40 -13.11
CA GLU A 60 7.55 -8.00 -14.37
C GLU A 60 8.54 -7.87 -15.53
N ARG A 61 9.48 -6.92 -15.45
CA ARG A 61 10.60 -6.75 -16.38
C ARG A 61 11.87 -7.51 -15.95
N GLY A 62 11.80 -8.32 -14.90
CA GLY A 62 12.92 -9.16 -14.43
C GLY A 62 13.92 -8.47 -13.49
N HIS A 63 13.66 -7.22 -13.10
CA HIS A 63 14.44 -6.53 -12.07
C HIS A 63 14.19 -7.14 -10.68
N ARG A 64 14.99 -6.72 -9.70
CA ARG A 64 14.95 -7.23 -8.33
C ARG A 64 14.87 -6.10 -7.32
N ILE A 65 14.33 -6.41 -6.14
CA ILE A 65 14.26 -5.50 -4.99
C ILE A 65 15.17 -6.05 -3.89
N ALA A 66 16.15 -5.25 -3.47
CA ALA A 66 16.97 -5.53 -2.31
C ALA A 66 16.39 -4.83 -1.08
N TYR A 67 16.04 -5.61 -0.06
CA TYR A 67 15.79 -5.14 1.29
C TYR A 67 17.07 -5.31 2.11
N VAL A 68 17.56 -4.22 2.70
CA VAL A 68 18.77 -4.17 3.53
C VAL A 68 18.36 -3.88 4.96
N ALA A 69 18.47 -4.87 5.85
CA ALA A 69 17.98 -4.78 7.23
C ALA A 69 18.76 -3.73 8.07
N GLU A 70 20.01 -3.48 7.69
CA GLU A 70 20.91 -2.52 8.33
C GLU A 70 20.59 -1.07 7.95
N ALA A 71 19.89 -0.84 6.82
CA ALA A 71 19.49 0.48 6.37
C ALA A 71 18.25 0.95 7.14
N THR A 72 18.50 1.58 8.30
CA THR A 72 17.44 2.00 9.23
C THR A 72 17.14 3.49 9.14
N VAL A 73 15.85 3.83 9.20
CA VAL A 73 15.37 5.21 9.35
C VAL A 73 14.27 5.26 10.41
N HIS A 74 14.28 6.32 11.21
CA HIS A 74 13.25 6.54 12.22
C HIS A 74 12.16 7.46 11.65
N HIS A 75 10.92 6.98 11.69
CA HIS A 75 9.73 7.78 11.38
C HIS A 75 8.67 7.52 12.43
N SER A 76 7.97 8.58 12.83
CA SER A 76 6.83 8.50 13.74
C SER A 76 5.56 8.94 13.00
N HIS A 77 4.55 8.09 13.03
CA HIS A 77 3.21 8.44 12.58
C HIS A 77 2.21 7.93 13.62
N SER A 78 1.53 8.84 14.30
CA SER A 78 0.35 8.51 15.10
C SER A 78 -0.89 8.78 14.25
N SER A 79 -1.34 7.77 13.51
CA SER A 79 -2.59 7.84 12.76
C SER A 79 -3.75 7.32 13.60
N GLY A 80 -4.78 8.15 13.78
CA GLY A 80 -6.04 7.74 14.41
C GLY A 80 -6.92 6.91 13.46
N LEU A 81 -7.99 6.30 13.99
CA LEU A 81 -8.93 5.44 13.25
C LEU A 81 -9.41 6.05 11.92
N VAL A 82 -9.81 7.32 11.93
CA VAL A 82 -10.31 8.02 10.74
C VAL A 82 -9.21 8.26 9.72
N ALA A 83 -7.99 8.61 10.16
CA ALA A 83 -6.86 8.81 9.28
C ALA A 83 -6.45 7.49 8.60
N ASP A 84 -6.45 6.38 9.35
CA ASP A 84 -6.17 5.07 8.80
C ASP A 84 -7.25 4.58 7.84
N PHE A 85 -8.52 4.81 8.14
CA PHE A 85 -9.62 4.57 7.20
C PHE A 85 -9.37 5.31 5.88
N ARG A 86 -9.12 6.61 5.95
CA ARG A 86 -8.90 7.48 4.78
C ARG A 86 -7.70 7.04 3.95
N ARG A 87 -6.60 6.72 4.62
CA ARG A 87 -5.40 6.16 3.97
C ARG A 87 -5.71 4.85 3.26
N GLN A 88 -6.45 3.94 3.89
CA GLN A 88 -6.81 2.67 3.26
C GLN A 88 -7.79 2.88 2.09
N PHE A 89 -8.69 3.85 2.16
CA PHE A 89 -9.53 4.24 1.03
C PHE A 89 -8.69 4.70 -0.17
N ASP A 90 -7.71 5.57 0.06
CA ASP A 90 -6.81 6.03 -1.01
C ASP A 90 -6.01 4.88 -1.63
N ILE A 91 -5.49 3.96 -0.80
CA ILE A 91 -4.78 2.76 -1.26
C ILE A 91 -5.69 1.87 -2.11
N GLY A 92 -6.91 1.58 -1.63
CA GLY A 92 -7.88 0.77 -2.36
C GLY A 92 -8.25 1.41 -3.71
N HIS A 93 -8.42 2.74 -3.72
CA HIS A 93 -8.71 3.49 -4.93
C HIS A 93 -7.55 3.42 -5.93
N ALA A 94 -6.33 3.69 -5.48
CA ALA A 94 -5.13 3.67 -6.31
C ALA A 94 -4.82 2.27 -6.85
N ARG A 95 -5.14 1.20 -6.11
CA ARG A 95 -4.94 -0.20 -6.56
C ARG A 95 -5.90 -0.64 -7.65
N ARG A 96 -7.09 -0.05 -7.74
CA ARG A 96 -8.16 -0.52 -8.65
C ARG A 96 -7.74 -0.54 -10.13
N PRO A 97 -7.13 0.53 -10.72
CA PRO A 97 -6.64 0.49 -12.10
C PRO A 97 -5.54 -0.56 -12.32
N TYR A 98 -4.75 -0.83 -11.28
CA TYR A 98 -3.61 -1.75 -11.30
C TYR A 98 -3.96 -3.14 -10.74
N ARG A 99 -5.24 -3.51 -10.69
CA ARG A 99 -5.68 -4.80 -10.13
C ARG A 99 -5.03 -6.01 -10.80
N HIS A 100 -4.75 -5.95 -12.10
CA HIS A 100 -4.11 -7.04 -12.83
C HIS A 100 -2.67 -7.24 -12.37
N LEU A 101 -1.96 -6.13 -12.13
CA LEU A 101 -0.57 -6.11 -11.70
C LEU A 101 -0.43 -6.47 -10.21
N LEU A 102 -1.26 -5.86 -9.35
CA LEU A 102 -1.11 -5.94 -7.89
C LEU A 102 -1.95 -7.04 -7.25
N LEU A 103 -3.09 -7.40 -7.83
CA LEU A 103 -4.05 -8.37 -7.28
C LEU A 103 -4.26 -9.60 -8.18
N GLY A 104 -3.57 -9.67 -9.32
CA GLY A 104 -3.74 -10.77 -10.30
C GLY A 104 -3.20 -12.10 -9.81
N ARG A 105 -2.20 -12.09 -8.92
CA ARG A 105 -1.54 -13.29 -8.40
C ARG A 105 -2.07 -13.73 -7.03
N GLU A 106 -2.38 -12.77 -6.15
CA GLU A 106 -2.96 -13.02 -4.83
C GLU A 106 -3.78 -11.79 -4.43
N ARG A 107 -4.81 -12.00 -3.61
CA ARG A 107 -5.57 -10.89 -3.04
C ARG A 107 -4.91 -10.39 -1.75
N ASP A 108 -4.99 -9.09 -1.49
CA ASP A 108 -4.41 -8.46 -0.29
C ASP A 108 -4.98 -9.05 1.03
N GLU A 109 -6.18 -9.64 0.99
CA GLU A 109 -6.85 -10.20 2.17
C GLU A 109 -6.09 -11.37 2.83
N ALA A 110 -5.31 -12.17 2.08
CA ALA A 110 -4.58 -13.32 2.63
C ALA A 110 -3.54 -12.88 3.67
N ARG A 111 -2.72 -11.90 3.31
CA ARG A 111 -1.69 -11.33 4.19
C ARG A 111 -2.29 -10.47 5.30
N GLY A 112 -3.37 -9.74 5.01
CA GLY A 112 -4.12 -8.98 6.01
C GLY A 112 -4.70 -9.86 7.12
N LEU A 113 -5.20 -11.05 6.77
CA LEU A 113 -5.71 -12.02 7.75
C LEU A 113 -4.58 -12.58 8.63
N ALA A 114 -3.43 -12.91 8.05
CA ALA A 114 -2.27 -13.39 8.81
C ALA A 114 -1.78 -12.34 9.82
N TYR A 115 -1.69 -11.07 9.41
CA TYR A 115 -1.36 -9.97 10.31
C TYR A 115 -2.39 -9.82 11.44
N THR A 116 -3.69 -9.83 11.11
CA THR A 116 -4.77 -9.66 12.08
C THR A 116 -4.76 -10.77 13.13
N LYS A 117 -4.60 -12.02 12.72
CA LYS A 117 -4.50 -13.17 13.63
C LYS A 117 -3.33 -13.01 14.61
N GLY A 118 -2.15 -12.64 14.11
CA GLY A 118 -0.97 -12.41 14.95
C GLY A 118 -1.17 -11.26 15.94
N LEU A 119 -1.73 -10.14 15.49
CA LEU A 119 -2.05 -9.00 16.35
C LEU A 119 -3.00 -9.39 17.48
N LEU A 120 -4.12 -10.06 17.16
CA LEU A 120 -5.11 -10.48 18.15
C LEU A 120 -4.54 -11.49 19.16
N ALA A 121 -3.73 -12.45 18.70
CA ALA A 121 -3.09 -13.43 19.58
C ALA A 121 -2.09 -12.78 20.55
N THR A 122 -1.34 -11.77 20.11
CA THR A 122 -0.46 -11.00 20.99
C THR A 122 -1.25 -10.16 21.99
N LEU A 123 -2.26 -9.42 21.52
CA LEU A 123 -3.08 -8.59 22.40
C LEU A 123 -3.85 -9.41 23.44
N ALA A 124 -4.36 -10.59 23.08
CA ALA A 124 -5.04 -11.46 24.03
C ALA A 124 -4.13 -11.91 25.20
N ARG A 125 -2.82 -12.04 24.94
CA ARG A 125 -1.83 -12.44 25.96
C ARG A 125 -1.32 -11.26 26.79
N GLU A 126 -1.07 -10.13 26.15
CA GLU A 126 -0.32 -9.02 26.76
C GLU A 126 -1.20 -7.86 27.21
N ALA A 127 -2.30 -7.59 26.50
CA ALA A 127 -3.16 -6.42 26.73
C ALA A 127 -4.61 -6.66 26.24
N PRO A 128 -5.36 -7.59 26.85
CA PRO A 128 -6.68 -8.01 26.35
C PRO A 128 -7.70 -6.86 26.30
N GLY A 129 -7.56 -5.84 27.15
CA GLY A 129 -8.39 -4.63 27.13
C GLY A 129 -8.29 -3.83 25.82
N LEU A 130 -7.24 -4.02 25.02
CA LEU A 130 -7.07 -3.37 23.71
C LEU A 130 -7.75 -4.13 22.55
N LEU A 131 -8.26 -5.35 22.79
CA LEU A 131 -8.91 -6.16 21.75
C LEU A 131 -10.09 -5.44 21.07
N PRO A 132 -11.03 -4.77 21.80
CA PRO A 132 -12.12 -4.05 21.15
C PRO A 132 -11.62 -2.95 20.21
N TYR A 133 -10.60 -2.20 20.64
CA TYR A 133 -9.99 -1.17 19.82
C TYR A 133 -9.29 -1.75 18.58
N ALA A 134 -8.52 -2.83 18.74
CA ALA A 134 -7.83 -3.48 17.63
C ALA A 134 -8.79 -4.06 16.58
N LEU A 135 -9.92 -4.62 17.02
CA LEU A 135 -10.97 -5.09 16.13
C LEU A 135 -11.63 -3.94 15.37
N LEU A 136 -12.01 -2.86 16.08
CA LEU A 136 -12.57 -1.65 15.45
C LEU A 136 -11.60 -1.02 14.45
N HIS A 137 -10.32 -0.94 14.82
CA HIS A 137 -9.25 -0.40 13.97
C HIS A 137 -9.05 -1.23 12.70
N THR A 138 -8.96 -2.55 12.85
CA THR A 138 -8.83 -3.48 11.71
C THR A 138 -10.06 -3.41 10.81
N ALA A 139 -11.26 -3.39 11.38
CA ALA A 139 -12.51 -3.27 10.63
C ALA A 139 -12.59 -1.94 9.86
N GLY A 140 -12.22 -0.82 10.48
CA GLY A 140 -12.17 0.49 9.83
C GLY A 140 -11.18 0.51 8.66
N ARG A 141 -9.97 -0.02 8.85
CA ARG A 141 -8.97 -0.15 7.79
C ARG A 141 -9.48 -0.99 6.62
N TYR A 142 -10.08 -2.14 6.91
CA TYR A 142 -10.64 -3.02 5.90
C TYR A 142 -11.80 -2.36 5.14
N ALA A 143 -12.72 -1.69 5.86
CA ALA A 143 -13.82 -0.96 5.25
C ALA A 143 -13.33 0.15 4.31
N GLY A 144 -12.34 0.94 4.75
CA GLY A 144 -11.71 1.96 3.92
C GLY A 144 -11.15 1.37 2.63
N TYR A 145 -10.32 0.33 2.74
CA TYR A 145 -9.72 -0.36 1.59
C TYR A 145 -10.78 -0.89 0.60
N ARG A 146 -11.80 -1.59 1.09
CA ARG A 146 -12.86 -2.17 0.24
C ARG A 146 -13.67 -1.08 -0.47
N LEU A 147 -14.00 0.00 0.24
CA LEU A 147 -14.72 1.14 -0.33
C LEU A 147 -13.87 1.87 -1.37
N GLY A 148 -12.56 2.01 -1.15
CA GLY A 148 -11.64 2.54 -2.16
C GLY A 148 -11.61 1.69 -3.43
N LEU A 149 -11.46 0.37 -3.27
CA LEU A 149 -11.38 -0.60 -4.36
C LEU A 149 -12.68 -0.67 -5.18
N GLY A 150 -13.84 -0.55 -4.54
CA GLY A 150 -15.15 -0.50 -5.19
C GLY A 150 -15.57 0.90 -5.65
N GLY A 151 -14.89 1.95 -5.16
CA GLY A 151 -15.40 3.31 -5.09
C GLY A 151 -15.42 4.10 -6.40
N ALA A 152 -15.11 3.50 -7.55
CA ALA A 152 -15.02 4.26 -8.79
C ALA A 152 -16.34 4.93 -9.20
N ARG A 153 -17.48 4.33 -8.86
CA ARG A 153 -18.82 4.87 -9.13
C ARG A 153 -19.28 5.91 -8.08
N LEU A 154 -18.53 6.11 -7.00
CA LEU A 154 -18.92 7.08 -5.97
C LEU A 154 -18.81 8.52 -6.53
N PRO A 155 -19.75 9.41 -6.16
CA PRO A 155 -19.64 10.83 -6.48
C PRO A 155 -18.34 11.42 -5.96
N ARG A 156 -17.76 12.38 -6.70
CA ARG A 156 -16.47 13.02 -6.31
C ARG A 156 -16.48 13.62 -4.91
N ARG A 157 -17.61 14.19 -4.48
CA ARG A 157 -17.78 14.74 -3.13
C ARG A 157 -17.62 13.69 -2.03
N LEU A 158 -18.16 12.49 -2.24
CA LEU A 158 -18.03 11.39 -1.30
C LEU A 158 -16.60 10.85 -1.26
N LYS A 159 -15.93 10.76 -2.43
CA LYS A 159 -14.51 10.42 -2.50
C LYS A 159 -13.63 11.42 -1.74
N ALA A 160 -13.91 12.73 -1.87
CA ALA A 160 -13.21 13.78 -1.13
C ALA A 160 -13.37 13.65 0.39
N LEU A 161 -14.55 13.24 0.88
CA LEU A 161 -14.81 13.03 2.31
C LEU A 161 -14.07 11.80 2.88
N MET A 162 -14.01 10.75 2.07
CA MET A 162 -13.44 9.45 2.44
C MET A 162 -11.93 9.35 2.23
N SER A 163 -11.34 10.31 1.53
CA SER A 163 -9.90 10.36 1.22
C SER A 163 -9.13 11.18 2.23
N GLY A 164 -7.84 10.86 2.40
CA GLY A 164 -6.89 11.70 3.14
C GLY A 164 -6.31 12.83 2.27
N GLN A 165 -6.50 12.75 0.95
CA GLN A 165 -5.96 13.64 -0.06
C GLN A 165 -7.07 14.47 -0.70
N ASP A 166 -7.81 15.24 0.11
CA ASP A 166 -9.03 15.92 -0.35
C ASP A 166 -8.80 16.91 -1.50
N PHE A 167 -7.64 17.57 -1.55
CA PHE A 167 -7.21 18.44 -2.63
C PHE A 167 -7.26 17.77 -4.01
N TYR A 168 -6.84 16.50 -4.10
CA TYR A 168 -6.89 15.72 -5.35
C TYR A 168 -8.33 15.66 -5.91
N TRP A 169 -9.31 15.52 -5.02
CA TRP A 169 -10.71 15.34 -5.41
C TRP A 169 -11.44 16.64 -5.71
N ARG A 170 -11.06 17.72 -5.01
CA ARG A 170 -11.70 19.05 -5.12
C ARG A 170 -11.24 19.84 -6.34
N ARG A 171 -10.13 19.47 -6.99
CA ARG A 171 -9.65 20.15 -8.22
C ARG A 171 -10.64 20.00 -9.38
N PRO A 172 -10.89 21.05 -10.19
CA PRO A 172 -11.66 20.95 -11.43
C PRO A 172 -11.07 19.88 -12.36
N ALA A 173 -11.91 19.12 -13.08
CA ALA A 173 -11.42 18.19 -14.09
C ALA A 173 -10.74 18.98 -15.22
N GLY A 174 -9.42 18.82 -15.40
CA GLY A 174 -8.67 19.46 -16.50
C GLY A 174 -7.24 19.89 -16.19
N THR A 175 -6.83 19.99 -14.92
CA THR A 175 -5.53 20.60 -14.55
C THR A 175 -4.32 19.65 -14.61
N LEU A 176 -4.47 18.40 -15.06
CA LEU A 176 -3.35 17.44 -15.18
C LEU A 176 -2.81 17.30 -16.61
N ALA A 177 -3.37 18.01 -17.60
CA ALA A 177 -2.92 17.97 -18.99
C ALA A 177 -1.84 19.03 -19.32
N GLY A 178 -1.23 19.66 -18.31
CA GLY A 178 -0.33 20.80 -18.49
C GLY A 178 0.91 20.72 -17.61
N ALA A 179 1.69 19.67 -17.77
CA ALA A 179 3.11 19.66 -17.43
C ALA A 179 3.77 18.78 -18.48
N GLY A 180 4.09 19.41 -19.62
CA GLY A 180 4.98 18.85 -20.63
C GLY A 180 6.44 18.94 -20.19
#